data_AF-A0AAV8CYS9-F1
#
_entry.id   AF-A0AAV8CYS9-F1
#
_cell.length_a   1.000
_cell.length_b   1.000
_cell.length_c   1.000
_cell.angle_alpha   90.00
_cell.angle_beta   90.00
_cell.angle_gamma   90.00
#
_symmetry.space_group_name_H-M   'P 1'
#
loop_
_entity.id
_entity.type
_entity.pdbx_description
1 polymer ?
#
loop_
_entity_poly.entity_id
_entity_poly.type
_entity_poly.pdbx_seq_one_letter_code
_entity_poly.pdbx_strand_id
1 'polypeptide(L)'
;MGLGTMEYFSGLLGNKYKKRKQFQTVELKVKMDCDGCVRKVKNALSNMKGVQSLDINRKQNKVTVTGYIEPGKVVRKVQATGKKAEIWPYIPYNLVAHPYSAQTYDKKAPPGYVRNVEAMTGFSHEERQEEKLTNMFSDENPNACSVM
;
A
#
# COMPACT_ATOMS: atom_id res chain seq x y z
N MET A 1 41.22 23.86 -43.10
CA MET A 1 40.99 24.64 -41.86
C MET A 1 39.62 25.29 -42.01
N GLY A 2 38.60 25.10 -41.19
CA GLY A 2 38.32 24.25 -40.04
C GLY A 2 36.81 24.37 -39.79
N LEU A 3 36.10 23.25 -39.67
CA LEU A 3 34.66 23.20 -39.37
C LEU A 3 34.39 22.22 -38.21
N GLY A 4 35.35 22.09 -37.30
CA GLY A 4 35.38 21.00 -36.31
C GLY A 4 35.20 21.42 -34.84
N THR A 5 34.83 22.67 -34.53
CA THR A 5 34.81 23.16 -33.14
C THR A 5 33.45 23.65 -32.64
N MET A 6 32.41 23.75 -33.48
CA MET A 6 31.09 24.20 -33.00
C MET A 6 30.28 23.11 -32.27
N GLU A 7 30.56 21.83 -32.51
CA GLU A 7 29.87 20.72 -31.81
C GLU A 7 30.32 20.56 -30.35
N TYR A 8 31.46 21.14 -29.95
CA TYR A 8 32.04 20.97 -28.60
C TYR A 8 31.39 21.86 -27.53
N PHE A 9 30.73 22.96 -27.92
CA PHE A 9 30.17 23.93 -26.98
C PHE A 9 28.74 23.58 -26.49
N SER A 10 28.06 22.62 -27.12
CA SER A 10 26.70 22.20 -26.75
C SER A 10 26.64 21.46 -25.41
N GLY A 11 27.77 20.91 -24.93
CA GLY A 11 27.88 20.23 -23.63
C GLY A 11 28.04 21.15 -22.42
N LEU A 12 28.44 22.42 -22.62
CA LEU A 12 28.62 23.41 -21.54
C LEU A 12 27.32 24.11 -21.14
N LEU A 13 26.38 24.20 -22.08
CA LEU A 13 25.06 24.79 -21.86
C LEU A 13 24.03 23.67 -21.75
N GLY A 14 24.14 22.88 -20.67
CA GLY A 14 23.14 21.91 -20.28
C GLY A 14 21.81 22.60 -20.01
N ASN A 15 21.00 22.75 -21.07
CA ASN A 15 19.65 23.28 -20.98
C ASN A 15 18.87 22.35 -20.05
N LYS A 16 18.71 22.75 -18.78
CA LYS A 16 17.95 22.00 -17.79
C LYS A 16 16.48 22.09 -18.16
N TYR A 17 16.02 21.18 -19.01
CA TYR A 17 14.61 21.01 -19.29
C TYR A 17 13.88 20.84 -17.95
N LYS A 18 13.12 21.87 -17.54
CA LYS A 18 12.32 21.85 -16.31
C LYS A 18 11.19 20.84 -16.53
N LYS A 19 11.42 19.60 -16.08
CA LYS A 19 10.41 18.54 -16.08
C LYS A 19 9.19 19.05 -15.30
N ARG A 20 8.02 19.13 -15.96
CA ARG A 20 6.78 19.54 -15.30
C ARG A 20 6.42 18.49 -14.25
N LYS A 21 6.12 18.93 -13.03
CA LYS A 21 5.70 18.04 -11.95
C LYS A 21 4.33 17.46 -12.30
N GLN A 22 4.15 16.16 -12.10
CA GLN A 22 2.87 15.50 -12.30
C GLN A 22 1.92 15.82 -11.14
N PHE A 23 0.61 15.84 -11.42
CA PHE A 23 -0.40 15.90 -10.38
C PHE A 23 -0.48 14.52 -9.73
N GLN A 24 -0.24 14.45 -8.42
CA GLN A 24 -0.20 13.18 -7.69
C GLN A 24 -0.84 13.34 -6.31
N THR A 25 -1.47 12.25 -5.87
CA THR A 25 -1.93 12.05 -4.50
C THR A 25 -0.88 11.20 -3.77
N VAL A 26 -0.30 11.75 -2.72
CA VAL A 26 0.74 11.10 -1.91
C VAL A 26 0.19 10.88 -0.52
N GLU A 27 0.17 9.63 -0.10
CA GLU A 27 -0.25 9.22 1.23
C GLU A 27 0.98 8.87 2.06
N LEU A 28 1.06 9.40 3.28
CA LEU A 28 2.18 9.20 4.19
C LEU A 28 1.71 8.69 5.54
N LYS A 29 2.48 7.76 6.11
CA LYS A 29 2.36 7.33 7.49
C LYS A 29 3.29 8.18 8.36
N VAL A 30 2.72 8.93 9.30
CA VAL A 30 3.45 9.87 10.17
C VAL A 30 2.98 9.71 11.61
N LYS A 31 3.89 9.40 12.53
CA LYS A 31 3.56 9.27 13.95
C LYS A 31 3.19 10.64 14.57
N MET A 32 1.93 10.82 14.95
CA MET A 32 1.40 12.06 15.53
C MET A 32 0.63 11.80 16.82
N ASP A 33 1.29 12.01 17.96
CA ASP A 33 0.69 11.75 19.28
C ASP A 33 -0.13 12.95 19.81
N CYS A 34 0.16 14.17 19.32
CA CYS A 34 -0.29 15.43 19.91
C CYS A 34 -0.88 16.41 18.88
N ASP A 35 -1.78 17.32 19.29
CA ASP A 35 -2.34 18.34 18.40
C ASP A 35 -1.29 19.35 17.90
N GLY A 36 -0.26 19.62 18.71
CA GLY A 36 0.90 20.39 18.27
C GLY A 36 1.68 19.72 17.13
N CYS A 37 1.71 18.39 17.12
CA CYS A 37 2.38 17.58 16.11
C CYS A 37 1.63 17.71 14.77
N VAL A 38 0.30 17.62 14.82
CA VAL A 38 -0.59 17.81 13.67
C VAL A 38 -0.42 19.22 13.09
N ARG A 39 -0.42 20.25 13.94
CA ARG A 39 -0.22 21.65 13.51
C ARG A 39 1.14 21.86 12.83
N LYS A 40 2.22 21.31 13.39
CA LYS A 40 3.57 21.40 12.80
C LYS A 40 3.62 20.77 11.40
N VAL A 41 3.07 19.57 11.24
CA VAL A 41 3.04 18.87 9.95
C VAL A 41 2.15 19.62 8.95
N LYS A 42 0.97 20.08 9.37
CA LYS A 42 0.06 20.89 8.53
C LYS A 42 0.74 22.16 8.03
N ASN A 43 1.46 22.89 8.88
CA ASN A 43 2.19 24.10 8.49
C ASN A 43 3.37 23.80 7.56
N ALA A 44 4.11 22.73 7.81
CA ALA A 44 5.24 22.33 6.97
C ALA A 44 4.81 21.95 5.54
N LEU A 45 3.66 21.29 5.41
CA LEU A 45 3.12 20.82 4.14
C LEU A 45 2.33 21.90 3.39
N SER A 46 1.57 22.76 4.07
CA SER A 46 0.87 23.88 3.42
C SER A 46 1.83 24.91 2.82
N ASN A 47 3.00 25.11 3.43
CA ASN A 47 4.04 25.99 2.89
C ASN A 47 4.84 25.37 1.72
N MET A 48 4.52 24.15 1.27
CA MET A 48 5.19 23.55 0.11
C MET A 48 4.60 24.02 -1.22
N LYS A 49 5.48 24.38 -2.16
CA LYS A 49 5.10 24.76 -3.52
C LYS A 49 4.48 23.58 -4.29
N GLY A 50 3.22 23.73 -4.67
CA GLY A 50 2.48 22.80 -5.53
C GLY A 50 1.44 21.96 -4.81
N VAL A 51 1.28 22.09 -3.49
CA VAL A 51 0.20 21.45 -2.73
C VAL A 51 -1.12 22.19 -3.00
N GLN A 52 -2.18 21.43 -3.31
CA GLN A 52 -3.53 21.96 -3.51
C GLN A 52 -4.46 21.57 -2.36
N SER A 53 -4.43 20.31 -1.93
CA SER A 53 -5.25 19.86 -0.81
C SER A 53 -4.45 18.98 0.14
N LEU A 54 -4.83 19.04 1.41
CA LEU A 54 -4.15 18.35 2.49
C LEU A 54 -5.20 17.86 3.47
N ASP A 55 -5.17 16.56 3.72
CA ASP A 55 -6.00 15.88 4.69
C ASP A 55 -5.12 15.16 5.72
N ILE A 56 -5.46 15.30 7.00
CA ILE A 56 -4.70 14.70 8.10
C ILE A 56 -5.64 13.92 9.01
N ASN A 57 -5.43 12.61 9.04
CA ASN A 57 -6.15 11.68 9.92
C ASN A 57 -5.27 11.30 11.11
N ARG A 58 -5.48 11.96 12.25
CA ARG A 58 -4.75 11.69 13.50
C ARG A 58 -4.97 10.26 14.00
N LYS A 59 -6.19 9.73 13.89
CA LYS A 59 -6.54 8.36 14.34
C LYS A 59 -5.72 7.29 13.62
N GLN A 60 -5.47 7.47 12.33
CA GLN A 60 -4.74 6.52 11.48
C GLN A 60 -3.26 6.88 11.32
N ASN A 61 -2.80 7.99 11.92
CA ASN A 61 -1.46 8.54 11.66
C ASN A 61 -1.19 8.70 10.15
N LYS A 62 -2.22 9.07 9.39
CA LYS A 62 -2.20 9.15 7.93
C LYS A 62 -2.30 10.60 7.48
N VAL A 63 -1.46 10.98 6.52
CA VAL A 63 -1.46 12.30 5.89
C VAL A 63 -1.60 12.11 4.39
N THR A 64 -2.62 12.71 3.80
CA THR A 64 -2.88 12.68 2.36
C THR A 64 -2.63 14.07 1.78
N VAL A 65 -1.75 14.15 0.79
CA VAL A 65 -1.38 15.39 0.11
C VAL A 65 -1.68 15.26 -1.37
N THR A 66 -2.40 16.21 -1.95
CA THR A 66 -2.69 16.23 -3.39
C THR A 66 -2.12 17.49 -4.02
N GLY A 67 -1.57 17.36 -5.22
CA GLY A 67 -1.08 18.50 -5.99
C GLY A 67 0.03 18.17 -6.97
N TYR A 68 0.68 19.21 -7.50
CA TYR A 68 1.82 19.11 -8.41
C TYR A 68 3.12 18.96 -7.61
N ILE A 69 3.30 17.79 -7.01
CA ILE A 69 4.34 17.50 -6.03
C ILE A 69 5.06 16.18 -6.37
N GLU A 70 6.31 16.08 -5.89
CA GLU A 70 7.07 14.83 -5.97
C GLU A 70 7.03 14.13 -4.61
N PRO A 71 6.77 12.82 -4.56
CA PRO A 71 6.55 12.09 -3.31
C PRO A 71 7.80 12.11 -2.43
N GLY A 72 8.98 11.95 -3.02
CA GLY A 72 10.25 12.02 -2.29
C GLY A 72 10.51 13.38 -1.64
N LYS A 73 10.05 14.49 -2.23
CA LYS A 73 10.17 15.82 -1.60
C LYS A 73 9.24 15.97 -0.41
N VAL A 74 8.03 15.41 -0.50
CA VAL A 74 7.06 15.44 0.60
C VAL A 74 7.58 14.67 1.80
N VAL A 75 8.08 13.45 1.60
CA VAL A 75 8.68 12.63 2.66
C VAL A 75 9.80 13.39 3.38
N ARG A 76 10.75 13.96 2.62
CA ARG A 76 11.86 14.75 3.17
C ARG A 76 11.37 15.96 3.96
N LYS A 77 10.32 16.65 3.49
CA LYS A 77 9.77 17.82 4.17
C LYS A 77 9.14 17.47 5.51
N VAL A 78 8.43 16.34 5.59
CA VAL A 78 7.87 15.86 6.86
C VAL A 78 8.99 15.41 7.81
N GLN A 79 10.00 14.71 7.30
CA GLN A 79 11.18 14.31 8.09
C GLN A 79 11.93 15.50 8.67
N ALA A 80 12.03 16.62 7.93
CA ALA A 80 12.60 17.87 8.43
C ALA A 80 11.85 18.49 9.61
N THR A 81 10.60 18.06 9.87
CA THR A 81 9.82 18.47 11.05
C THR A 81 10.21 17.68 12.31
N GLY A 82 11.18 16.75 12.20
CA GLY A 82 11.63 15.87 13.29
C GLY A 82 10.72 14.66 13.52
N LYS A 83 9.86 14.32 12.55
CA LYS A 83 8.94 13.19 12.63
C LYS A 83 9.36 12.09 11.65
N LYS A 84 9.28 10.83 12.08
CA LYS A 84 9.45 9.69 11.17
C LYS A 84 8.25 9.65 10.21
N ALA A 85 8.54 9.66 8.92
CA ALA A 85 7.55 9.63 7.86
C ALA A 85 7.96 8.59 6.82
N GLU A 86 7.01 7.72 6.49
CA GLU A 86 7.12 6.66 5.49
C GLU A 86 5.98 6.82 4.48
N ILE A 87 6.17 6.32 3.27
CA ILE A 87 5.07 6.26 2.31
C ILE A 87 4.01 5.30 2.85
N TRP A 88 2.73 5.66 2.75
CA TRP A 88 1.68 4.75 3.18
C TRP A 88 1.73 3.49 2.29
N PRO A 89 1.76 2.27 2.87
CA PRO A 89 1.83 1.05 2.08
C PRO A 89 0.56 0.94 1.24
N TYR A 90 0.71 0.97 -0.08
CA TYR A 90 -0.35 0.60 -1.00
C TYR A 90 -0.44 -0.93 -0.99
N ILE A 91 -1.54 -1.46 -0.48
CA ILE A 91 -1.85 -2.88 -0.63
C ILE A 91 -2.55 -3.01 -2.00
N PRO A 92 -1.89 -3.57 -3.03
CA PRO A 92 -2.59 -3.83 -4.28
C PRO A 92 -3.73 -4.82 -4.01
N TYR A 93 -4.91 -4.53 -4.54
CA TYR A 93 -6.12 -5.36 -4.40
C TYR A 93 -5.86 -6.83 -4.76
N ASN A 94 -4.92 -7.09 -5.66
CA ASN A 94 -4.51 -8.42 -6.12
C ASN A 94 -3.88 -9.30 -5.02
N LEU A 95 -3.43 -8.71 -3.91
CA LEU A 95 -2.87 -9.43 -2.75
C LEU A 95 -3.88 -9.63 -1.63
N VAL A 96 -5.04 -8.97 -1.72
CA VAL A 96 -6.15 -9.28 -0.83
C VAL A 96 -6.74 -10.59 -1.33
N ALA A 97 -6.50 -11.67 -0.61
CA ALA A 97 -7.12 -12.95 -0.88
C ALA A 97 -8.65 -12.75 -0.79
N HIS A 98 -9.29 -12.54 -1.94
CA HIS A 98 -10.73 -12.59 -2.01
C HIS A 98 -11.11 -14.05 -1.82
N PRO A 99 -11.83 -14.42 -0.75
CA PRO A 99 -12.24 -15.81 -0.50
C PRO A 99 -13.18 -16.34 -1.60
N TYR A 100 -13.59 -15.50 -2.53
CA TYR A 100 -14.41 -15.87 -3.67
C TYR A 100 -13.54 -16.27 -4.87
N SER A 101 -13.06 -17.51 -4.85
CA SER A 101 -12.47 -18.17 -6.02
C SER A 101 -13.55 -18.46 -7.05
N ALA A 102 -13.41 -17.90 -8.26
CA ALA A 102 -14.37 -18.05 -9.36
C ALA A 102 -14.59 -19.50 -9.84
N GLN A 103 -13.78 -20.44 -9.37
CA GLN A 103 -13.84 -21.86 -9.74
C GLN A 103 -14.57 -22.73 -8.70
N THR A 104 -15.00 -22.16 -7.56
CA THR A 104 -15.69 -22.92 -6.50
C THR A 104 -17.15 -23.20 -6.83
N TYR A 105 -17.80 -22.34 -7.61
CA TYR A 105 -19.22 -22.49 -7.96
C TYR A 105 -19.37 -23.05 -9.38
N ASP A 106 -19.87 -24.27 -9.49
CA ASP A 106 -20.29 -24.84 -10.78
C ASP A 106 -21.56 -24.14 -11.25
N LYS A 107 -21.49 -23.42 -12.37
CA LYS A 107 -22.62 -22.68 -12.97
C LYS A 107 -23.80 -23.57 -13.37
N LYS A 108 -23.65 -24.90 -13.32
CA LYS A 108 -24.71 -25.87 -13.59
C LYS A 108 -25.39 -26.41 -12.32
N ALA A 109 -24.94 -26.04 -11.12
CA ALA A 109 -25.53 -26.56 -9.88
C ALA A 109 -26.86 -25.85 -9.55
N PRO A 110 -27.92 -26.59 -9.19
CA PRO A 110 -29.18 -25.98 -8.76
C PRO A 110 -28.99 -25.19 -7.45
N PRO A 111 -29.80 -24.13 -7.21
CA PRO A 111 -29.70 -23.31 -6.02
C PRO A 111 -29.84 -24.17 -4.75
N GLY A 112 -28.79 -24.20 -3.92
CA GLY A 112 -28.73 -24.98 -2.67
C GLY A 112 -27.72 -26.12 -2.65
N TYR A 113 -27.05 -26.45 -3.76
CA TYR A 113 -26.02 -27.49 -3.80
C TYR A 113 -24.63 -26.90 -4.06
N VAL A 114 -23.91 -26.53 -2.99
CA VAL A 114 -22.49 -26.14 -3.05
C VAL A 114 -21.68 -27.38 -2.72
N ARG A 115 -20.90 -27.89 -3.68
CA ARG A 115 -19.95 -28.96 -3.37
C ARG A 115 -18.88 -28.40 -2.43
N ASN A 116 -18.59 -29.11 -1.35
CA ASN A 116 -17.37 -28.89 -0.60
C ASN A 116 -16.19 -29.17 -1.54
N VAL A 117 -15.39 -28.15 -1.80
CA VAL A 117 -14.15 -28.26 -2.57
C VAL A 117 -13.06 -28.55 -1.55
N GLU A 118 -12.61 -29.79 -1.51
CA GLU A 118 -11.39 -30.11 -0.78
C GLU A 118 -10.24 -29.31 -1.38
N ALA A 119 -9.47 -28.72 -0.47
CA ALA A 119 -8.48 -27.68 -0.67
C ALA A 119 -7.50 -27.97 -1.82
N MET A 120 -7.38 -26.99 -2.72
CA MET A 120 -6.13 -26.73 -3.43
C MET A 120 -5.50 -25.47 -2.82
N THR A 121 -4.99 -25.56 -1.59
CA THR A 121 -4.19 -24.50 -0.97
C THR A 121 -2.73 -24.95 -0.88
N GLY A 122 -1.92 -24.43 -1.80
CA GLY A 122 -0.47 -24.42 -1.64
C GLY A 122 -0.05 -23.40 -0.59
N PHE A 123 0.21 -23.90 0.63
CA PHE A 123 1.16 -23.48 1.65
C PHE A 123 1.17 -22.03 2.20
N SER A 124 0.89 -21.89 3.49
CA SER A 124 1.94 -21.49 4.46
C SER A 124 1.58 -21.82 5.92
N HIS A 125 2.15 -22.92 6.40
CA HIS A 125 2.77 -23.14 7.72
C HIS A 125 2.01 -22.91 9.06
N GLU A 126 0.70 -22.65 9.08
CA GLU A 126 -0.12 -22.73 10.31
C GLU A 126 -1.27 -23.77 10.25
N GLU A 127 -1.40 -24.52 9.16
CA GLU A 127 -2.47 -25.52 8.94
C GLU A 127 -2.45 -26.74 9.91
N ARG A 128 -1.33 -27.02 10.59
CA ARG A 128 -1.25 -28.27 11.41
C ARG A 128 -2.10 -28.23 12.68
N GLN A 129 -2.37 -27.05 13.24
CA GLN A 129 -3.17 -26.96 14.48
C GLN A 129 -4.67 -26.90 14.16
N GLU A 130 -5.10 -26.09 13.21
CA GLU A 130 -6.54 -25.88 12.98
C GLU A 130 -7.22 -27.11 12.37
N GLU A 131 -6.58 -27.83 11.44
CA GLU A 131 -7.08 -29.10 10.90
C GLU A 131 -7.17 -30.20 11.96
N LYS A 132 -6.29 -30.15 12.97
CA LYS A 132 -6.32 -31.09 14.10
C LYS A 132 -7.46 -30.76 15.06
N LEU A 133 -7.78 -29.48 15.26
CA LEU A 133 -8.92 -29.05 16.07
C LEU A 133 -10.26 -29.28 15.37
N THR A 134 -10.35 -29.05 14.05
CA THR A 134 -11.57 -29.30 13.28
C THR A 134 -11.87 -30.80 13.15
N ASN A 135 -10.84 -31.63 13.03
CA ASN A 135 -10.99 -33.09 13.00
C ASN A 135 -11.15 -33.74 14.38
N MET A 136 -11.02 -32.99 15.48
CA MET A 136 -11.19 -33.53 16.85
C MET A 136 -12.65 -33.69 17.28
N PHE A 137 -13.59 -33.06 16.58
CA PHE A 137 -15.03 -33.11 16.87
C PHE A 137 -15.85 -33.67 15.70
N SER A 138 -15.20 -34.26 14.70
CA SER A 138 -15.86 -34.83 13.53
C SER A 138 -16.59 -36.13 13.88
N ASP A 139 -17.93 -36.07 13.95
CA ASP A 139 -18.83 -37.21 14.24
C ASP A 139 -18.76 -38.32 13.17
N GLU A 140 -18.34 -37.98 11.95
CA GLU A 140 -18.25 -38.95 10.83
C GLU A 140 -16.96 -39.77 10.81
N ASN A 141 -15.95 -39.41 11.62
CA ASN A 141 -14.71 -40.18 11.70
C ASN A 141 -14.70 -41.04 12.98
N PRO A 142 -14.82 -42.37 12.90
CA PRO A 142 -14.84 -43.25 14.07
C PRO A 142 -13.55 -43.23 14.89
N ASN A 143 -12.48 -42.62 14.38
CA ASN A 143 -11.21 -42.40 15.08
C ASN A 143 -11.02 -40.95 15.60
N ALA A 144 -11.99 -40.04 15.40
CA ALA A 144 -11.87 -38.63 15.79
C ALA A 144 -12.27 -38.33 17.24
N CYS A 145 -12.99 -39.23 17.90
CA CYS A 145 -13.44 -39.02 19.28
C CYS A 145 -12.26 -39.25 20.25
N SER A 146 -11.53 -38.18 20.56
CA SER A 146 -10.32 -38.20 21.39
C SER A 146 -10.39 -37.28 22.62
N VAL A 147 -11.55 -36.73 22.93
CA VAL A 147 -11.80 -35.92 24.14
C VAL A 147 -12.75 -36.70 25.05
N MET A 148 -12.26 -37.11 26.24
CA MET A 148 -13.04 -37.77 27.30
C MET A 148 -14.10 -36.83 27.89
#